data_AF-A0A9P9WHD5-F1
#
_entry.id   AF-A0A9P9WHD5-F1
#
_cell.length_a   1.000
_cell.length_b   1.000
_cell.length_c   1.000
_cell.angle_alpha   90.00
_cell.angle_beta   90.00
_cell.angle_gamma   90.00
#
_symmetry.space_group_name_H-M   'P 1'
#
loop_
_entity.id
_entity.type
_entity.pdbx_description
1 polymer ?
#
loop_
_entity_poly.entity_id
_entity_poly.type
_entity_poly.pdbx_seq_one_letter_code
_entity_poly.pdbx_strand_id
1 'polypeptide(L)'
;MESQVLRLPWELILAIMMSYLPSNAATLIPASDKATQLLLSFSLASRLTHEFAVGCLQRHCIFLDSDDRLRRFLLSLEAWRGSDLDLPSIFENISAMYLAPFGSVMDNLPTAAWVRDVFGYTSRTLRRLVVDMPFDSLPPWNDHLNVGPVLREGFERLVNLEEFVCTRDAVRLGISDETRENEHSSVLYRWPKLRRLGLNRPMCNNMFWECLANLPNLEYAVFASALALMPRSLDVGASYLGRMASPITIVLADIRVYRPAPPPFLPRENTAEEGGGGREKDGEGLQLMAYRIPIPERRNFLDSCSEWLIGMALAGELWHTKGERIATVPELAVPVQSLLDVA
;
A
#
# COMPACT_ATOMS: atom_id res chain seq x y z
N MET A 1 21.94 -53.52 16.97
CA MET A 1 20.59 -53.15 16.50
C MET A 1 20.71 -51.81 15.84
N GLU A 2 20.87 -51.78 14.52
CA GLU A 2 20.82 -50.54 13.75
C GLU A 2 19.39 -50.03 13.77
N SER A 3 19.16 -48.93 14.49
CA SER A 3 17.89 -48.22 14.44
C SER A 3 17.66 -47.78 12.99
N GLN A 4 16.72 -48.43 12.29
CA GLN A 4 16.25 -47.97 10.99
C GLN A 4 15.69 -46.55 11.18
N VAL A 5 16.51 -45.56 10.85
CA VAL A 5 16.07 -44.17 10.79
C VAL A 5 15.10 -44.10 9.63
N LEU A 6 13.80 -44.14 9.94
CA LEU A 6 12.73 -43.89 8.99
C LEU A 6 12.92 -42.45 8.49
N ARG A 7 13.51 -42.31 7.30
CA ARG A 7 13.68 -41.02 6.64
C ARG A 7 12.33 -40.63 6.05
N LEU A 8 11.72 -39.58 6.60
CA LEU A 8 10.59 -38.95 5.95
C LEU A 8 11.04 -38.44 4.56
N PRO A 9 10.29 -38.77 3.49
CA PRO A 9 10.46 -38.13 2.19
C PRO A 9 10.42 -36.62 2.32
N TRP A 10 11.28 -35.93 1.58
CA TRP A 10 11.42 -34.48 1.67
C TRP A 10 10.12 -33.76 1.25
N GLU A 11 9.34 -34.38 0.37
CA GLU A 11 8.02 -33.91 -0.05
C GLU A 11 7.04 -33.80 1.13
N LEU A 12 7.12 -34.74 2.08
CA LEU A 12 6.29 -34.69 3.28
C LEU A 12 6.76 -33.59 4.23
N ILE A 13 8.06 -33.35 4.34
CA ILE A 13 8.61 -32.25 5.13
C ILE A 13 8.16 -30.91 4.54
N LEU A 14 8.23 -30.74 3.22
CA LEU A 14 7.71 -29.56 2.55
C LEU A 14 6.20 -29.41 2.74
N ALA A 15 5.42 -30.49 2.59
CA ALA A 15 3.97 -30.43 2.80
C ALA A 15 3.62 -30.00 4.24
N ILE A 16 4.39 -30.47 5.23
CA ILE A 16 4.26 -30.01 6.61
C ILE A 16 4.62 -28.53 6.70
N MET A 17 5.74 -28.07 6.15
CA MET A 17 6.11 -26.65 6.20
C MET A 17 5.07 -25.75 5.53
N MET A 18 4.57 -26.15 4.36
CA MET A 18 3.55 -25.41 3.60
C MET A 18 2.19 -25.38 4.28
N SER A 19 1.83 -26.37 5.10
CA SER A 19 0.54 -26.38 5.80
C SER A 19 0.44 -25.32 6.91
N TYR A 20 1.58 -24.83 7.41
CA TYR A 20 1.64 -23.70 8.34
C TYR A 20 1.73 -22.34 7.64
N LEU A 21 1.95 -22.32 6.33
CA LEU A 21 1.97 -21.08 5.56
C LEU A 21 0.54 -20.62 5.24
N PRO A 22 0.30 -19.31 5.15
CA PRO A 22 -0.97 -18.78 4.70
C PRO A 22 -1.24 -19.24 3.26
N SER A 23 -2.50 -19.56 2.96
CA SER A 23 -2.90 -19.97 1.61
C SER A 23 -2.69 -18.86 0.57
N ASN A 24 -2.70 -17.60 1.01
CA ASN A 24 -2.42 -16.46 0.17
C ASN A 24 -0.92 -16.14 0.15
N ALA A 25 -0.32 -16.22 -1.03
CA ALA A 25 1.10 -15.91 -1.26
C ALA A 25 1.46 -14.43 -0.95
N ALA A 26 0.46 -13.54 -0.90
CA ALA A 26 0.61 -12.15 -0.53
C ALA A 26 0.34 -11.89 0.97
N THR A 27 0.23 -12.89 1.83
CA THR A 27 0.09 -12.58 3.28
C THR A 27 1.45 -12.20 3.88
N LEU A 28 1.50 -11.08 4.60
CA LEU A 28 2.62 -10.69 5.44
C LEU A 28 2.32 -11.09 6.90
N ILE A 29 3.28 -11.75 7.53
CA ILE A 29 3.13 -12.39 8.83
C ILE A 29 4.13 -11.75 9.81
N PRO A 30 3.69 -11.33 11.02
CA PRO A 30 4.57 -10.74 12.01
C PRO A 30 5.51 -11.79 12.65
N ALA A 31 6.63 -11.33 13.20
CA ALA A 31 7.63 -12.19 13.84
C ALA A 31 7.09 -12.99 15.05
N SER A 32 6.01 -12.52 15.69
CA SER A 32 5.34 -13.20 16.80
C SER A 32 4.49 -14.40 16.37
N ASP A 33 4.20 -14.55 15.08
CA ASP A 33 3.37 -15.63 14.58
C ASP A 33 4.09 -16.98 14.67
N LYS A 34 3.31 -18.04 14.94
CA LYS A 34 3.83 -19.40 15.05
C LYS A 34 4.41 -19.90 13.72
N ALA A 35 3.84 -19.50 12.59
CA ALA A 35 4.36 -19.84 11.27
C ALA A 35 5.77 -19.26 11.07
N THR A 36 5.98 -18.00 11.42
CA THR A 36 7.31 -17.36 11.31
C THR A 36 8.34 -18.00 12.23
N GLN A 37 7.97 -18.32 13.48
CA GLN A 37 8.85 -19.03 14.42
C GLN A 37 9.20 -20.44 13.93
N LEU A 38 8.24 -21.13 13.32
CA LEU A 38 8.45 -22.45 12.74
C LEU A 38 9.39 -22.39 11.53
N LEU A 39 9.19 -21.42 10.62
CA LEU A 39 10.09 -21.19 9.49
C LEU A 39 11.51 -20.89 9.95
N LEU A 40 11.67 -20.03 10.96
CA LEU A 40 12.98 -19.74 11.55
C LEU A 40 13.62 -21.00 12.15
N SER A 41 12.83 -21.84 12.83
CA SER A 41 13.33 -23.11 13.37
C SER A 41 13.79 -24.05 12.26
N PHE A 42 13.04 -24.14 11.16
CA PHE A 42 13.41 -24.92 9.99
C PHE A 42 14.60 -24.34 9.24
N SER A 43 14.79 -23.02 9.23
CA SER A 43 15.99 -22.44 8.64
C SER A 43 17.25 -22.81 9.40
N LEU A 44 17.15 -23.05 10.71
CA LEU A 44 18.29 -23.39 11.56
C LEU A 44 18.54 -24.90 11.70
N ALA A 45 17.55 -25.74 11.38
CA ALA A 45 17.61 -27.19 11.65
C ALA A 45 18.45 -27.99 10.63
N SER A 46 18.36 -27.67 9.33
CA SER A 46 19.01 -28.46 8.27
C SER A 46 19.25 -27.62 7.02
N ARG A 47 20.32 -27.93 6.28
CA ARG A 47 20.61 -27.32 4.97
C ARG A 47 19.48 -27.58 3.96
N LEU A 48 18.79 -28.71 4.05
CA LEU A 48 17.69 -29.07 3.14
C LEU A 48 16.46 -28.18 3.35
N THR A 49 16.15 -27.84 4.60
CA THR A 49 15.00 -26.99 4.93
C THR A 49 15.34 -25.51 4.88
N HIS A 50 16.63 -25.17 4.99
CA HIS A 50 17.15 -23.81 5.03
C HIS A 50 16.73 -22.98 3.82
N GLU A 51 17.03 -23.43 2.60
CA GLU A 51 16.75 -22.65 1.39
C GLU A 51 15.26 -22.35 1.21
N PHE A 52 14.41 -23.36 1.41
CA PHE A 52 12.97 -23.20 1.34
C PHE A 52 12.43 -22.27 2.44
N ALA A 53 12.86 -22.47 3.69
CA ALA A 53 12.44 -21.65 4.82
C ALA A 53 12.86 -20.18 4.64
N VAL A 54 14.11 -19.92 4.23
CA VAL A 54 14.62 -18.57 3.95
C VAL A 54 13.82 -17.92 2.83
N GLY A 55 13.51 -18.64 1.75
CA GLY A 55 12.67 -18.14 0.67
C GLY A 55 11.26 -17.74 1.14
N CYS A 56 10.66 -18.51 2.06
CA CYS A 56 9.39 -18.16 2.69
C CYS A 56 9.52 -16.93 3.60
N LEU A 57 10.58 -16.84 4.42
CA LEU A 57 10.84 -15.69 5.29
C LEU A 57 10.98 -14.39 4.49
N GLN A 58 11.70 -14.43 3.36
CA GLN A 58 11.89 -13.29 2.45
C GLN A 58 10.59 -12.76 1.82
N ARG A 59 9.60 -13.64 1.62
CA ARG A 59 8.31 -13.30 1.00
C ARG A 59 7.24 -12.88 2.00
N HIS A 60 7.26 -13.45 3.20
CA HIS A 60 6.15 -13.33 4.15
C HIS A 60 6.51 -12.63 5.44
N CYS A 61 7.77 -12.66 5.89
CA CYS A 61 8.10 -12.41 7.30
C CYS A 61 8.96 -11.18 7.57
N ILE A 62 9.22 -10.33 6.56
CA ILE A 62 9.95 -9.07 6.76
C ILE A 62 8.99 -8.03 7.35
N PHE A 63 8.89 -8.04 8.68
CA PHE A 63 7.95 -7.22 9.44
C PHE A 63 8.70 -6.29 10.41
N LEU A 64 8.93 -5.05 9.99
CA LEU A 64 9.70 -4.04 10.71
C LEU A 64 8.76 -3.03 11.36
N ASP A 65 8.26 -3.33 12.55
CA ASP A 65 7.18 -2.61 13.26
C ASP A 65 7.67 -1.66 14.37
N SER A 66 8.98 -1.47 14.48
CA SER A 66 9.59 -0.55 15.42
C SER A 66 10.96 -0.09 14.94
N ASP A 67 11.43 1.02 15.50
CA ASP A 67 12.77 1.56 15.30
C ASP A 67 13.86 0.56 15.75
N ASP A 68 13.67 -0.09 16.90
CA ASP A 68 14.58 -1.11 17.42
C ASP A 68 14.68 -2.32 16.47
N ARG A 69 13.55 -2.79 15.92
CA ARG A 69 13.58 -3.92 14.97
C ARG A 69 14.23 -3.51 13.65
N LEU A 70 13.94 -2.32 13.14
CA LEU A 70 14.59 -1.75 11.96
C LEU A 70 16.11 -1.64 12.15
N ARG A 71 16.55 -1.11 13.31
CA ARG A 71 17.97 -0.98 13.66
C ARG A 71 18.67 -2.33 13.73
N ARG A 72 18.08 -3.32 14.41
CA ARG A 72 18.66 -4.69 14.52
C ARG A 72 18.72 -5.37 13.16
N PHE A 73 17.71 -5.16 12.33
CA PHE A 73 17.69 -5.67 10.96
C PHE A 73 18.85 -5.10 10.15
N LEU A 74 19.08 -3.79 10.19
CA LEU A 74 20.22 -3.15 9.51
C LEU A 74 21.57 -3.64 10.02
N LEU A 75 21.76 -3.71 11.34
CA LEU A 75 23.01 -4.22 11.92
C LEU A 75 23.29 -5.67 11.46
N SER A 76 22.25 -6.48 11.37
CA SER A 76 22.35 -7.88 10.92
C SER A 76 22.64 -7.98 9.42
N LEU A 77 22.05 -7.08 8.61
CA LEU A 77 22.31 -6.97 7.18
C LEU A 77 23.75 -6.53 6.92
N GLU A 78 24.25 -5.53 7.64
CA GLU A 78 25.63 -5.05 7.52
C GLU A 78 26.64 -6.12 7.96
N ALA A 79 26.38 -6.80 9.08
CA ALA A 79 27.20 -7.92 9.53
C ALA A 79 27.24 -9.06 8.51
N TRP A 80 26.09 -9.38 7.89
CA TRP A 80 26.03 -10.38 6.83
C TRP A 80 26.82 -9.97 5.58
N ARG A 81 26.75 -8.70 5.15
CA ARG A 81 27.53 -8.22 4.00
C ARG A 81 29.04 -8.24 4.23
N GLY A 82 29.47 -8.14 5.49
CA GLY A 82 30.88 -8.29 5.87
C GLY A 82 31.32 -9.74 6.07
N SER A 83 30.42 -10.71 5.90
CA SER A 83 30.67 -12.12 6.14
C SER A 83 30.93 -12.87 4.84
N ASP A 84 31.96 -13.73 4.82
CA ASP A 84 32.30 -14.62 3.70
C ASP A 84 31.46 -15.92 3.68
N LEU A 85 30.21 -15.88 4.16
CA LEU A 85 29.37 -17.08 4.25
C LEU A 85 28.55 -17.27 2.97
N ASP A 86 28.82 -18.35 2.24
CA ASP A 86 28.09 -18.76 1.01
C ASP A 86 26.69 -19.38 1.28
N LEU A 87 25.98 -18.92 2.33
CA LEU A 87 24.65 -19.43 2.68
C LEU A 87 23.55 -18.46 2.22
N PRO A 88 22.46 -18.97 1.59
CA PRO A 88 21.32 -18.15 1.19
C PRO A 88 20.78 -17.35 2.37
N SER A 89 20.85 -16.02 2.30
CA SER A 89 20.49 -15.18 3.43
C SER A 89 19.12 -14.56 3.26
N ILE A 90 18.41 -14.32 4.36
CA ILE A 90 17.15 -13.58 4.34
C ILE A 90 17.29 -12.18 3.73
N PHE A 91 18.52 -11.64 3.62
CA PHE A 91 18.81 -10.30 3.13
C PHE A 91 18.93 -10.17 1.60
N GLU A 92 19.04 -11.27 0.85
CA GLU A 92 19.35 -11.19 -0.59
C GLU A 92 18.13 -10.90 -1.47
N ASN A 93 17.00 -11.54 -1.21
CA ASN A 93 15.84 -11.54 -2.12
C ASN A 93 14.54 -11.12 -1.43
N ILE A 94 14.61 -10.07 -0.61
CA ILE A 94 13.44 -9.51 0.07
C ILE A 94 12.46 -8.96 -0.96
N SER A 95 11.33 -9.66 -1.15
CA SER A 95 10.33 -9.29 -2.16
C SER A 95 9.15 -8.52 -1.59
N ALA A 96 8.86 -8.70 -0.31
CA ALA A 96 7.77 -8.02 0.37
C ALA A 96 8.16 -7.58 1.79
N MET A 97 7.64 -6.44 2.23
CA MET A 97 7.97 -5.85 3.53
C MET A 97 6.77 -5.11 4.12
N TYR A 98 6.59 -5.27 5.43
CA TYR A 98 5.82 -4.35 6.26
C TYR A 98 6.77 -3.43 7.02
N LEU A 99 6.48 -2.12 7.02
CA LEU A 99 7.34 -1.10 7.61
C LEU A 99 6.53 -0.08 8.42
N ALA A 100 6.73 -0.10 9.73
CA ALA A 100 6.15 0.83 10.71
C ALA A 100 7.17 1.22 11.80
N PRO A 101 8.32 1.82 11.44
CA PRO A 101 9.41 2.04 12.38
C PRO A 101 9.19 3.24 13.29
N PHE A 102 8.20 4.09 12.98
CA PHE A 102 7.83 5.25 13.79
C PHE A 102 6.63 4.88 14.67
N GLY A 103 6.63 5.40 15.90
CA GLY A 103 5.47 5.30 16.78
C GLY A 103 4.36 6.27 16.38
N SER A 104 4.04 7.20 17.27
CA SER A 104 3.04 8.25 17.03
C SER A 104 3.60 9.48 16.29
N VAL A 105 4.92 9.70 16.34
CA VAL A 105 5.58 10.89 15.80
C VAL A 105 6.70 10.50 14.84
N MET A 106 6.78 11.22 13.72
CA MET A 106 7.74 10.97 12.64
C MET A 106 9.10 11.64 12.82
N ASP A 107 9.22 12.65 13.70
CA ASP A 107 10.39 13.53 13.83
C ASP A 107 11.63 12.85 14.45
N ASN A 108 12.20 11.89 13.70
CA ASN A 108 13.33 11.08 14.11
C ASN A 108 14.23 10.80 12.90
N LEU A 109 15.23 11.66 12.69
CA LEU A 109 16.18 11.58 11.59
C LEU A 109 16.97 10.25 11.55
N PRO A 110 17.49 9.70 12.67
CA PRO A 110 18.13 8.39 12.65
C PRO A 110 17.24 7.29 12.06
N THR A 111 15.96 7.25 12.46
CA THR A 111 14.99 6.26 11.96
C THR A 111 14.72 6.48 10.48
N ALA A 112 14.59 7.72 10.04
CA ALA A 112 14.43 8.05 8.61
C ALA A 112 15.63 7.62 7.76
N ALA A 113 16.85 7.86 8.26
CA ALA A 113 18.09 7.42 7.62
C ALA A 113 18.13 5.88 7.52
N TRP A 114 17.75 5.18 8.58
CA TRP A 114 17.65 3.72 8.56
C TRP A 114 16.64 3.21 7.53
N VAL A 115 15.47 3.85 7.40
CA VAL A 115 14.49 3.51 6.35
C VAL A 115 15.11 3.69 4.96
N ARG A 116 15.75 4.82 4.71
CA ARG A 116 16.43 5.10 3.44
C ARG A 116 17.49 4.03 3.13
N ASP A 117 18.27 3.64 4.13
CA ASP A 117 19.35 2.68 3.96
C ASP A 117 18.81 1.27 3.67
N VAL A 118 17.76 0.83 4.40
CA VAL A 118 17.04 -0.42 4.08
C VAL A 118 16.51 -0.41 2.65
N PHE A 119 15.87 0.67 2.22
CA PHE A 119 15.39 0.78 0.84
C PHE A 119 16.53 0.83 -0.18
N GLY A 120 17.69 1.38 0.16
CA GLY A 120 18.90 1.24 -0.63
C GLY A 120 19.26 -0.22 -0.88
N TYR A 121 19.23 -1.03 0.17
CA TYR A 121 19.55 -2.46 0.10
C TYR A 121 18.48 -3.28 -0.64
N THR A 122 17.20 -3.00 -0.41
CA THR A 122 16.10 -3.77 -1.00
C THR A 122 15.59 -3.21 -2.33
N SER A 123 16.17 -2.11 -2.82
CA SER A 123 15.72 -1.38 -4.03
C SER A 123 15.50 -2.27 -5.26
N ARG A 124 16.32 -3.30 -5.43
CA ARG A 124 16.29 -4.20 -6.59
C ARG A 124 15.33 -5.36 -6.44
N THR A 125 14.96 -5.73 -5.23
CA THR A 125 14.24 -6.98 -4.94
C THR A 125 12.85 -6.74 -4.40
N LEU A 126 12.63 -5.63 -3.69
CA LEU A 126 11.35 -5.29 -3.09
C LEU A 126 10.32 -4.96 -4.18
N ARG A 127 9.25 -5.76 -4.21
CA ARG A 127 8.11 -5.59 -5.13
C ARG A 127 6.87 -5.14 -4.40
N ARG A 128 6.75 -5.45 -3.11
CA ARG A 128 5.57 -5.15 -2.32
C ARG A 128 5.92 -4.48 -1.00
N LEU A 129 5.30 -3.34 -0.74
CA LEU A 129 5.57 -2.56 0.46
C LEU A 129 4.26 -2.10 1.10
N VAL A 130 4.09 -2.45 2.37
CA VAL A 130 3.02 -1.93 3.22
C VAL A 130 3.66 -1.03 4.27
N VAL A 131 3.24 0.23 4.31
CA VAL A 131 3.78 1.26 5.21
C VAL A 131 2.71 1.70 6.20
N ASP A 132 3.09 1.74 7.47
CA ASP A 132 2.32 2.35 8.56
C ASP A 132 3.20 3.40 9.25
N MET A 133 3.21 4.62 8.71
CA MET A 133 4.01 5.73 9.22
C MET A 133 3.13 6.98 9.42
N PRO A 134 3.32 7.74 10.50
CA PRO A 134 2.51 8.94 10.79
C PRO A 134 3.00 10.15 10.00
N PHE A 135 2.87 10.14 8.66
CA PHE A 135 3.35 11.25 7.81
C PHE A 135 2.65 12.60 8.10
N ASP A 136 1.45 12.54 8.67
CA ASP A 136 0.67 13.68 9.17
C ASP A 136 1.26 14.32 10.44
N SER A 137 2.02 13.57 11.26
CA SER A 137 2.57 14.06 12.53
C SER A 137 3.69 15.09 12.38
N LEU A 138 4.30 15.21 11.20
CA LEU A 138 5.38 16.14 10.94
C LEU A 138 5.06 16.93 9.67
N PRO A 139 4.54 18.15 9.75
CA PRO A 139 4.34 19.01 8.58
C PRO A 139 5.65 19.56 7.99
N PRO A 140 5.71 19.94 6.69
CA PRO A 140 6.94 20.42 6.04
C PRO A 140 7.59 21.63 6.73
N TRP A 141 6.79 22.58 7.22
CA TRP A 141 7.28 23.77 7.92
C TRP A 141 7.85 23.47 9.33
N ASN A 142 7.61 22.26 9.86
CA ASN A 142 8.13 21.82 11.15
C ASN A 142 9.27 20.78 11.00
N ASP A 143 9.69 20.50 9.76
CA ASP A 143 10.69 19.48 9.41
C ASP A 143 12.13 19.97 9.61
N HIS A 144 12.45 20.43 10.82
CA HIS A 144 13.75 21.01 11.13
C HIS A 144 14.92 20.01 11.03
N LEU A 145 14.63 18.71 11.14
CA LEU A 145 15.61 17.64 11.00
C LEU A 145 15.75 17.12 9.56
N ASN A 146 15.00 17.64 8.59
CA ASN A 146 14.94 17.14 7.21
C ASN A 146 14.57 15.64 7.11
N VAL A 147 13.69 15.17 7.99
CA VAL A 147 13.17 13.80 7.99
C VAL A 147 12.42 13.48 6.71
N GLY A 148 11.54 14.37 6.26
CA GLY A 148 10.73 14.18 5.06
C GLY A 148 11.56 13.97 3.79
N PRO A 149 12.52 14.87 3.48
CA PRO A 149 13.45 14.68 2.36
C PRO A 149 14.22 13.36 2.41
N VAL A 150 14.72 12.95 3.58
CA VAL A 150 15.46 11.69 3.74
C VAL A 150 14.58 10.47 3.47
N LEU A 151 13.34 10.46 3.98
CA LEU A 151 12.37 9.41 3.68
C LEU A 151 12.07 9.36 2.19
N ARG A 152 11.79 10.51 1.56
CA ARG A 152 11.52 10.62 0.13
C ARG A 152 12.64 10.01 -0.70
N GLU A 153 13.90 10.35 -0.39
CA GLU A 153 15.08 9.78 -1.07
C GLU A 153 15.08 8.24 -1.02
N GLY A 154 14.68 7.65 0.11
CA GLY A 154 14.53 6.21 0.25
C GLY A 154 13.45 5.63 -0.66
N PHE A 155 12.25 6.22 -0.64
CA PHE A 155 11.11 5.76 -1.44
C PHE A 155 11.36 5.86 -2.94
N GLU A 156 12.05 6.91 -3.40
CA GLU A 156 12.39 7.11 -4.81
C GLU A 156 13.31 6.02 -5.37
N ARG A 157 14.06 5.30 -4.52
CA ARG A 157 14.96 4.21 -4.94
C ARG A 157 14.23 2.90 -5.28
N LEU A 158 12.95 2.76 -4.91
CA LEU A 158 12.18 1.52 -5.04
C LEU A 158 11.63 1.31 -6.46
N VAL A 159 12.51 1.28 -7.46
CA VAL A 159 12.14 1.23 -8.90
C VAL A 159 11.43 -0.05 -9.35
N ASN A 160 11.53 -1.12 -8.56
CA ASN A 160 10.90 -2.42 -8.83
C ASN A 160 9.59 -2.64 -8.07
N LEU A 161 9.07 -1.61 -7.40
CA LEU A 161 7.84 -1.71 -6.65
C LEU A 161 6.64 -1.94 -7.58
N GLU A 162 5.92 -3.03 -7.33
CA GLU A 162 4.71 -3.47 -8.04
C GLU A 162 3.45 -3.18 -7.21
N GLU A 163 3.56 -3.23 -5.88
CA GLU A 163 2.46 -3.00 -4.94
C GLU A 163 2.89 -2.08 -3.80
N PHE A 164 2.14 -1.00 -3.61
CA PHE A 164 2.36 -0.06 -2.50
C PHE A 164 1.07 0.18 -1.72
N VAL A 165 1.14 0.08 -0.39
CA VAL A 165 0.03 0.45 0.49
C VAL A 165 0.54 1.38 1.59
N CYS A 166 -0.06 2.57 1.72
CA CYS A 166 0.13 3.47 2.84
C CYS A 166 -1.14 3.45 3.70
N THR A 167 -1.00 2.96 4.93
CA THR A 167 -2.13 2.69 5.84
C THR A 167 -2.57 3.90 6.64
N ARG A 168 -1.69 4.89 6.81
CA ARG A 168 -2.00 6.25 7.29
C ARG A 168 -1.98 7.24 6.14
N ASP A 169 -1.99 8.53 6.45
CA ASP A 169 -1.90 9.61 5.48
C ASP A 169 -0.57 9.53 4.71
N ALA A 170 -0.57 9.77 3.40
CA ALA A 170 0.61 9.72 2.52
C ALA A 170 1.13 11.08 2.06
N VAL A 171 0.68 12.20 2.66
CA VAL A 171 1.00 13.58 2.24
C VAL A 171 2.50 13.82 1.98
N ARG A 172 3.39 13.29 2.83
CA ARG A 172 4.84 13.52 2.70
C ARG A 172 5.53 12.85 1.53
N LEU A 173 4.90 11.84 0.93
CA LEU A 173 5.43 11.15 -0.24
C LEU A 173 5.24 11.96 -1.53
N GLY A 174 4.70 13.19 -1.45
CA GLY A 174 4.42 14.00 -2.64
C GLY A 174 3.35 13.36 -3.52
N ILE A 175 2.53 12.50 -2.93
CA ILE A 175 1.37 11.89 -3.58
C ILE A 175 0.24 12.92 -3.70
N SER A 176 0.27 13.99 -2.90
CA SER A 176 -0.80 15.00 -2.82
C SER A 176 -0.30 16.46 -2.74
N ASP A 177 0.95 16.74 -3.08
CA ASP A 177 1.53 18.08 -2.86
C ASP A 177 0.84 19.13 -3.75
N GLU A 178 0.25 20.16 -3.12
CA GLU A 178 -0.41 21.29 -3.80
C GLU A 178 0.60 22.30 -4.35
N THR A 179 1.87 22.19 -3.96
CA THR A 179 2.91 23.11 -4.44
C THR A 179 3.19 22.82 -5.92
N ARG A 180 2.64 23.68 -6.79
CA ARG A 180 2.78 23.67 -8.26
C ARG A 180 4.22 23.76 -8.77
N GLU A 181 5.20 23.78 -7.88
CA GLU A 181 6.60 24.01 -8.23
C GLU A 181 7.26 22.79 -8.87
N ASN A 182 6.70 21.57 -8.77
CA ASN A 182 7.23 20.41 -9.50
C ASN A 182 6.16 19.33 -9.77
N GLU A 183 5.50 19.40 -10.94
CA GLU A 183 4.56 18.38 -11.45
C GLU A 183 5.17 16.96 -11.60
N HIS A 184 6.51 16.85 -11.51
CA HIS A 184 7.28 15.60 -11.55
C HIS A 184 7.88 15.18 -10.19
N SER A 185 7.45 15.79 -9.08
CA SER A 185 8.02 15.49 -7.76
C SER A 185 7.43 14.28 -7.05
N SER A 186 6.31 13.73 -7.53
CA SER A 186 5.68 12.58 -6.87
C SER A 186 6.57 11.34 -6.95
N VAL A 187 6.74 10.64 -5.82
CA VAL A 187 7.50 9.38 -5.79
C VAL A 187 6.89 8.30 -6.69
N LEU A 188 5.60 8.41 -7.01
CA LEU A 188 4.90 7.46 -7.89
C LEU A 188 5.55 7.37 -9.28
N TYR A 189 6.07 8.48 -9.81
CA TYR A 189 6.76 8.49 -11.10
C TYR A 189 8.09 7.73 -11.08
N ARG A 190 8.65 7.46 -9.90
CA ARG A 190 9.86 6.64 -9.72
C ARG A 190 9.56 5.14 -9.66
N TRP A 191 8.28 4.75 -9.68
CA TRP A 191 7.84 3.36 -9.59
C TRP A 191 7.20 2.91 -10.91
N PRO A 192 7.99 2.73 -11.99
CA PRO A 192 7.46 2.42 -13.32
C PRO A 192 6.72 1.08 -13.40
N LYS A 193 6.95 0.18 -12.43
CA LYS A 193 6.31 -1.15 -12.36
C LYS A 193 5.09 -1.18 -11.44
N LEU A 194 4.67 -0.05 -10.88
CA LEU A 194 3.55 -0.01 -9.95
C LEU A 194 2.26 -0.46 -10.63
N ARG A 195 1.65 -1.52 -10.09
CA ARG A 195 0.39 -2.10 -10.58
C ARG A 195 -0.75 -1.89 -9.60
N ARG A 196 -0.44 -1.81 -8.30
CA ARG A 196 -1.45 -1.72 -7.24
C ARG A 196 -1.10 -0.68 -6.20
N LEU A 197 -2.04 0.22 -5.93
CA LEU A 197 -1.86 1.36 -5.03
C LEU A 197 -2.97 1.42 -3.97
N GLY A 198 -2.61 1.36 -2.70
CA GLY A 198 -3.54 1.47 -1.57
C GLY A 198 -3.21 2.70 -0.75
N LEU A 199 -4.14 3.64 -0.60
CA LEU A 199 -3.91 4.87 0.16
C LEU A 199 -5.05 5.11 1.14
N ASN A 200 -4.70 5.53 2.36
CA ASN A 200 -5.65 6.06 3.31
C ASN A 200 -5.63 7.60 3.29
N ARG A 201 -6.82 8.20 3.33
CA ARG A 201 -7.02 9.66 3.30
C ARG A 201 -6.25 10.37 2.16
N PRO A 202 -6.21 9.85 0.92
CA PRO A 202 -5.56 10.58 -0.16
C PRO A 202 -6.31 11.88 -0.45
N MET A 203 -5.57 12.97 -0.67
CA MET A 203 -6.16 14.19 -1.21
C MET A 203 -6.36 14.03 -2.73
N CYS A 204 -7.56 13.62 -3.12
CA CYS A 204 -7.87 13.33 -4.53
C CYS A 204 -8.21 14.60 -5.34
N ASN A 205 -7.27 15.54 -5.44
CA ASN A 205 -7.40 16.75 -6.28
C ASN A 205 -7.09 16.44 -7.77
N ASN A 206 -7.26 17.41 -8.67
CA ASN A 206 -7.01 17.21 -10.11
C ASN A 206 -5.58 16.70 -10.40
N MET A 207 -4.57 17.24 -9.71
CA MET A 207 -3.17 16.83 -9.89
C MET A 207 -2.95 15.37 -9.51
N PHE A 208 -3.58 14.91 -8.43
CA PHE A 208 -3.53 13.51 -8.02
C PHE A 208 -4.07 12.58 -9.12
N TRP A 209 -5.21 12.92 -9.71
CA TRP A 209 -5.80 12.13 -10.81
C TRP A 209 -4.95 12.14 -12.07
N GLU A 210 -4.36 13.30 -12.41
CA GLU A 210 -3.40 13.40 -13.51
C GLU A 210 -2.16 12.54 -13.26
N CYS A 211 -1.62 12.54 -12.04
CA CYS A 211 -0.52 11.66 -11.65
C CYS A 211 -0.88 10.19 -11.85
N LEU A 212 -2.06 9.76 -11.40
CA LEU A 212 -2.52 8.38 -11.58
C LEU A 212 -2.71 8.00 -13.05
N ALA A 213 -3.24 8.91 -13.87
CA ALA A 213 -3.48 8.67 -15.29
C ALA A 213 -2.17 8.44 -16.07
N ASN A 214 -1.08 9.05 -15.61
CA ASN A 214 0.25 8.94 -16.20
C ASN A 214 1.03 7.68 -15.76
N LEU A 215 0.49 6.84 -14.86
CA LEU A 215 1.16 5.61 -14.42
C LEU A 215 0.87 4.48 -15.42
N PRO A 216 1.87 3.98 -16.16
CA PRO A 216 1.63 3.13 -17.33
C PRO A 216 1.06 1.75 -16.97
N ASN A 217 1.43 1.21 -15.80
CA ASN A 217 1.11 -0.16 -15.40
C ASN A 217 0.07 -0.23 -14.27
N LEU A 218 -0.51 0.90 -13.85
CA LEU A 218 -1.42 0.93 -12.72
C LEU A 218 -2.77 0.30 -13.09
N GLU A 219 -3.08 -0.84 -12.47
CA GLU A 219 -4.28 -1.63 -12.76
C GLU A 219 -5.35 -1.46 -11.68
N TYR A 220 -4.93 -1.32 -10.42
CA TYR A 220 -5.82 -1.26 -9.26
C TYR A 220 -5.41 -0.16 -8.27
N ALA A 221 -6.38 0.63 -7.83
CA ALA A 221 -6.21 1.57 -6.73
C ALA A 221 -7.31 1.38 -5.67
N VAL A 222 -6.95 1.40 -4.39
CA VAL A 222 -7.90 1.35 -3.28
C VAL A 222 -7.69 2.58 -2.40
N PHE A 223 -8.72 3.38 -2.24
CA PHE A 223 -8.68 4.60 -1.44
C PHE A 223 -9.64 4.48 -0.26
N ALA A 224 -9.10 4.45 0.94
CA ALA A 224 -9.88 4.47 2.18
C ALA A 224 -10.02 5.91 2.70
N SER A 225 -11.18 6.27 3.23
CA SER A 225 -11.48 7.62 3.75
C SER A 225 -11.21 8.78 2.78
N ALA A 226 -11.28 8.54 1.48
CA ALA A 226 -10.96 9.54 0.46
C ALA A 226 -12.10 10.53 0.22
N LEU A 227 -13.36 10.08 0.32
CA LEU A 227 -14.53 10.91 0.02
C LEU A 227 -14.59 12.16 0.90
N ALA A 228 -14.10 12.08 2.13
CA ALA A 228 -14.07 13.21 3.06
C ALA A 228 -13.17 14.35 2.57
N LEU A 229 -12.24 14.06 1.68
CA LEU A 229 -11.23 14.99 1.17
C LEU A 229 -11.44 15.32 -0.32
N MET A 230 -12.46 14.73 -0.97
CA MET A 230 -12.74 15.02 -2.38
C MET A 230 -13.45 16.37 -2.56
N PRO A 231 -12.95 17.24 -3.46
CA PRO A 231 -13.69 18.45 -3.85
C PRO A 231 -15.03 18.07 -4.49
N ARG A 232 -16.12 18.74 -4.10
CA ARG A 232 -17.47 18.47 -4.62
C ARG A 232 -17.64 18.69 -6.13
N SER A 233 -16.78 19.50 -6.72
CA SER A 233 -16.81 19.86 -8.15
C SER A 233 -15.91 18.98 -9.02
N LEU A 234 -15.33 17.92 -8.46
CA LEU A 234 -14.35 17.10 -9.15
C LEU A 234 -15.03 16.11 -10.10
N ASP A 235 -14.78 16.27 -11.39
CA ASP A 235 -15.11 15.26 -12.40
C ASP A 235 -13.91 14.33 -12.61
N VAL A 236 -13.91 13.21 -11.88
CA VAL A 236 -12.86 12.18 -11.98
C VAL A 236 -12.74 11.64 -13.41
N GLY A 237 -13.86 11.51 -14.12
CA GLY A 237 -13.86 11.04 -15.50
C GLY A 237 -13.12 12.00 -16.42
N ALA A 238 -13.44 13.29 -16.35
CA ALA A 238 -12.77 14.30 -17.16
C ALA A 238 -11.27 14.44 -16.81
N SER A 239 -10.91 14.43 -15.52
CA SER A 239 -9.51 14.55 -15.08
C SER A 239 -8.66 13.33 -15.46
N TYR A 240 -9.23 12.13 -15.43
CA TYR A 240 -8.49 10.89 -15.67
C TYR A 240 -8.48 10.46 -17.15
N LEU A 241 -9.63 10.50 -17.83
CA LEU A 241 -9.76 10.01 -19.21
C LEU A 241 -8.97 10.84 -20.23
N GLY A 242 -8.71 12.11 -19.93
CA GLY A 242 -7.95 13.00 -20.83
C GLY A 242 -6.47 12.62 -21.01
N ARG A 243 -5.89 11.81 -20.11
CA ARG A 243 -4.44 11.49 -20.09
C ARG A 243 -4.14 10.02 -19.82
N MET A 244 -5.11 9.16 -20.05
CA MET A 244 -5.08 7.78 -19.60
C MET A 244 -4.02 6.94 -20.32
N ALA A 245 -3.08 6.37 -19.56
CA ALA A 245 -2.09 5.44 -20.09
C ALA A 245 -2.60 3.98 -20.16
N SER A 246 -3.47 3.56 -19.24
CA SER A 246 -3.98 2.18 -19.15
C SER A 246 -5.28 2.07 -18.34
N PRO A 247 -6.15 1.06 -18.62
CA PRO A 247 -7.37 0.79 -17.85
C PRO A 247 -7.10 0.53 -16.38
N ILE A 248 -7.87 1.19 -15.51
CA ILE A 248 -7.73 1.12 -14.05
C ILE A 248 -9.05 0.81 -13.36
N THR A 249 -8.98 0.02 -12.29
CA THR A 249 -10.06 -0.16 -11.32
C THR A 249 -9.76 0.61 -10.04
N ILE A 250 -10.71 1.42 -9.59
CA ILE A 250 -10.56 2.27 -8.41
C ILE A 250 -11.67 1.94 -7.41
N VAL A 251 -11.28 1.51 -6.22
CA VAL A 251 -12.17 1.16 -5.13
C VAL A 251 -12.17 2.28 -4.10
N LEU A 252 -13.32 2.91 -3.89
CA LEU A 252 -13.55 3.87 -2.82
C LEU A 252 -14.11 3.11 -1.61
N ALA A 253 -13.26 2.91 -0.61
CA ALA A 253 -13.51 2.11 0.58
C ALA A 253 -13.87 3.01 1.77
N ASP A 254 -15.03 3.64 1.71
CA ASP A 254 -15.56 4.53 2.75
C ASP A 254 -17.06 4.84 2.59
N ILE A 255 -17.76 4.08 1.75
CA ILE A 255 -19.14 4.42 1.38
C ILE A 255 -20.10 3.84 2.43
N ARG A 256 -20.60 4.74 3.30
CA ARG A 256 -21.62 4.39 4.31
C ARG A 256 -23.04 4.40 3.75
N VAL A 257 -23.33 5.31 2.82
CA VAL A 257 -24.62 5.47 2.13
C VAL A 257 -24.32 6.00 0.73
N TYR A 258 -24.64 5.24 -0.31
CA TYR A 258 -24.64 5.75 -1.68
C TYR A 258 -25.89 6.63 -1.85
N ARG A 259 -25.70 7.94 -1.98
CA ARG A 259 -26.67 8.79 -2.68
C ARG A 259 -26.02 9.19 -4.01
N PRO A 260 -26.59 8.83 -5.16
CA PRO A 260 -26.13 9.39 -6.42
C PRO A 260 -26.25 10.91 -6.32
N ALA A 261 -25.17 11.63 -6.60
CA ALA A 261 -25.20 13.08 -6.67
C ALA A 261 -26.30 13.48 -7.66
N PRO A 262 -27.19 14.43 -7.34
CA PRO A 262 -28.09 14.98 -8.34
C PRO A 262 -27.24 15.52 -9.50
N PRO A 263 -27.63 15.29 -10.77
CA PRO A 263 -26.88 15.79 -11.90
C PRO A 263 -26.66 17.30 -11.73
N PRO A 264 -25.48 17.83 -12.07
CA PRO A 264 -25.23 19.25 -11.97
C PRO A 264 -26.33 20.00 -12.71
N PHE A 265 -26.96 20.97 -12.06
CA PHE A 265 -27.92 21.88 -12.68
C PHE A 265 -27.17 22.69 -13.76
N LEU A 266 -27.12 22.17 -14.98
CA LEU A 266 -26.78 22.96 -16.14
C LEU A 266 -27.97 23.89 -16.43
N PRO A 267 -27.75 25.22 -16.56
CA PRO A 267 -28.77 26.10 -17.10
C PRO A 267 -29.19 25.57 -18.46
N ARG A 268 -30.49 25.34 -18.62
CA ARG A 268 -31.11 24.80 -19.82
C ARG A 268 -31.01 25.85 -20.93
N GLU A 269 -29.90 25.84 -21.67
CA GLU A 269 -29.86 26.53 -22.96
C GLU A 269 -30.66 25.72 -23.98
N ASN A 270 -31.65 26.38 -24.55
CA ASN A 270 -32.52 25.84 -25.57
C ASN A 270 -31.72 25.58 -26.84
N THR A 271 -31.44 24.32 -27.16
CA THR A 271 -31.21 23.90 -28.54
C THR A 271 -32.11 22.72 -28.85
N ALA A 272 -32.89 22.93 -29.91
CA ALA A 272 -33.89 22.02 -30.42
C ALA A 272 -33.26 20.69 -30.89
N GLU A 273 -34.11 19.69 -30.83
CA GLU A 273 -33.95 18.33 -31.32
C GLU A 273 -33.19 18.24 -32.66
N GLU A 274 -32.06 17.55 -32.65
CA GLU A 274 -31.67 16.71 -33.79
C GLU A 274 -31.26 15.34 -33.27
N GLY A 275 -31.95 14.33 -33.81
CA GLY A 275 -31.82 12.94 -33.43
C GLY A 275 -30.42 12.39 -33.68
N GLY A 276 -29.90 11.73 -32.66
CA GLY A 276 -28.74 10.85 -32.76
C GLY A 276 -28.70 10.01 -31.52
N GLY A 277 -29.02 8.72 -31.63
CA GLY A 277 -28.88 7.76 -30.56
C GLY A 277 -27.43 7.72 -30.09
N GLY A 278 -27.12 8.52 -29.07
CA GLY A 278 -25.87 8.44 -28.34
C GLY A 278 -25.89 7.14 -27.55
N ARG A 279 -25.27 6.09 -28.12
CA ARG A 279 -24.71 5.02 -27.29
C ARG A 279 -23.94 5.71 -26.17
N GLU A 280 -24.34 5.49 -24.92
CA GLU A 280 -23.43 5.62 -23.79
C GLU A 280 -22.13 4.94 -24.22
N LYS A 281 -21.08 5.75 -24.45
CA LYS A 281 -19.73 5.22 -24.54
C LYS A 281 -19.42 4.78 -23.11
N ASP A 282 -19.84 3.57 -22.78
CA ASP A 282 -19.41 2.85 -21.59
C ASP A 282 -17.91 3.08 -21.42
N GLY A 283 -17.51 3.63 -20.28
CA GLY A 283 -16.13 4.06 -20.01
C GLY A 283 -15.13 2.94 -20.28
N GLU A 284 -14.48 2.97 -21.44
CA GLU A 284 -13.59 1.92 -21.95
C GLU A 284 -12.25 1.82 -21.19
N GLY A 285 -12.14 2.41 -20.00
CA GLY A 285 -10.90 2.31 -19.22
C GLY A 285 -11.04 2.49 -17.71
N LEU A 286 -11.88 3.40 -17.22
CA LEU A 286 -11.98 3.70 -15.79
C LEU A 286 -13.16 2.94 -15.16
N GLN A 287 -12.88 2.06 -14.19
CA GLN A 287 -13.90 1.38 -13.39
C GLN A 287 -13.90 1.92 -11.96
N LEU A 288 -14.97 2.61 -11.57
CA LEU A 288 -15.18 3.04 -10.19
C LEU A 288 -16.02 2.00 -9.43
N MET A 289 -15.53 1.61 -8.25
CA MET A 289 -16.17 0.66 -7.36
C MET A 289 -16.38 1.26 -5.98
N ALA A 290 -17.54 1.01 -5.40
CA ALA A 290 -17.90 1.39 -4.05
C ALA A 290 -17.73 0.22 -3.10
N TYR A 291 -16.99 0.40 -2.00
CA TYR A 291 -16.89 -0.61 -0.95
C TYR A 291 -17.27 -0.05 0.42
N ARG A 292 -18.09 -0.80 1.14
CA ARG A 292 -18.52 -0.46 2.50
C ARG A 292 -17.65 -1.19 3.51
N ILE A 293 -16.82 -0.43 4.23
CA ILE A 293 -16.04 -0.98 5.34
C ILE A 293 -16.98 -1.36 6.49
N PRO A 294 -16.87 -2.58 7.05
CA PRO A 294 -17.63 -2.99 8.22
C PRO A 294 -17.06 -2.32 9.48
N ILE A 295 -17.68 -1.21 9.90
CA ILE A 295 -17.22 -0.40 11.04
C ILE A 295 -18.12 -0.66 12.25
N PRO A 296 -17.58 -1.08 13.41
CA PRO A 296 -18.36 -1.23 14.64
C PRO A 296 -18.92 0.11 15.12
N GLU A 297 -20.13 0.13 15.67
CA GLU A 297 -20.87 1.35 16.06
C GLU A 297 -20.14 2.27 17.07
N ARG A 298 -19.17 1.75 17.82
CA ARG A 298 -18.46 2.48 18.89
C ARG A 298 -17.02 2.86 18.56
N ARG A 299 -16.54 2.63 17.34
CA ARG A 299 -15.16 2.96 16.96
C ARG A 299 -15.10 4.25 16.15
N ASN A 300 -14.00 4.98 16.31
CA ASN A 300 -13.67 6.10 15.44
C ASN A 300 -13.55 5.59 13.99
N PHE A 301 -14.15 6.34 13.07
CA PHE A 301 -14.20 5.97 11.65
C PHE A 301 -12.82 5.92 11.00
N LEU A 302 -12.00 6.95 11.21
CA LEU A 302 -10.70 7.08 10.57
C LEU A 302 -9.74 5.99 11.06
N ASP A 303 -9.79 5.70 12.35
CA ASP A 303 -9.03 4.59 12.94
C ASP A 303 -9.50 3.26 12.35
N SER A 304 -10.82 3.04 12.24
CA SER A 304 -11.39 1.81 11.67
C SER A 304 -11.03 1.63 10.19
N CYS A 305 -10.97 2.71 9.41
CA CYS A 305 -10.52 2.67 8.01
C CYS A 305 -9.02 2.33 7.91
N SER A 306 -8.21 2.89 8.80
CA SER A 306 -6.77 2.61 8.88
C SER A 306 -6.53 1.14 9.26
N GLU A 307 -7.21 0.66 10.31
CA GLU A 307 -7.21 -0.73 10.78
C GLU A 307 -7.70 -1.72 9.72
N TRP A 308 -8.74 -1.36 8.98
CA TRP A 308 -9.23 -2.18 7.87
C TRP A 308 -8.20 -2.24 6.74
N LEU A 309 -7.64 -1.11 6.33
CA LEU A 309 -6.68 -1.06 5.22
C LEU A 309 -5.41 -1.84 5.56
N ILE A 310 -4.86 -1.68 6.77
CA ILE A 310 -3.70 -2.46 7.22
C ILE A 310 -4.04 -3.96 7.29
N GLY A 311 -5.19 -4.34 7.85
CA GLY A 311 -5.62 -5.73 7.95
C GLY A 311 -5.73 -6.41 6.57
N MET A 312 -6.43 -5.75 5.63
CA MET A 312 -6.59 -6.24 4.25
C MET A 312 -5.25 -6.27 3.49
N ALA A 313 -4.40 -5.26 3.70
CA ALA A 313 -3.08 -5.21 3.08
C ALA A 313 -2.17 -6.33 3.59
N LEU A 314 -2.12 -6.56 4.91
CA LEU A 314 -1.33 -7.64 5.51
C LEU A 314 -1.85 -9.02 5.11
N ALA A 315 -3.17 -9.21 5.04
CA ALA A 315 -3.76 -10.45 4.56
C ALA A 315 -3.50 -10.71 3.06
N GLY A 316 -3.17 -9.66 2.29
CA GLY A 316 -3.02 -9.73 0.83
C GLY A 316 -4.35 -9.82 0.10
N GLU A 317 -5.45 -9.41 0.75
CA GLU A 317 -6.82 -9.52 0.23
C GLU A 317 -7.34 -8.20 -0.33
N LEU A 318 -6.62 -7.10 -0.09
CA LEU A 318 -7.03 -5.74 -0.47
C LEU A 318 -7.49 -5.63 -1.93
N TRP A 319 -6.79 -6.30 -2.84
CA TRP A 319 -7.02 -6.24 -4.29
C TRP A 319 -8.15 -7.14 -4.79
N HIS A 320 -8.69 -8.01 -3.93
CA HIS A 320 -9.81 -8.90 -4.24
C HIS A 320 -11.15 -8.36 -3.73
N THR A 321 -11.12 -7.16 -3.13
CA THR A 321 -12.29 -6.48 -2.59
C THR A 321 -13.29 -6.18 -3.71
N LYS A 322 -14.40 -6.93 -3.75
CA LYS A 322 -15.48 -6.71 -4.72
C LYS A 322 -16.39 -5.59 -4.19
N GLY A 323 -16.30 -4.42 -4.81
CA GLY A 323 -17.25 -3.33 -4.61
C GLY A 323 -18.43 -3.37 -5.58
N GLU A 324 -19.40 -2.52 -5.35
CA GLU A 324 -20.48 -2.24 -6.29
C GLU A 324 -20.00 -1.24 -7.35
N ARG A 325 -20.22 -1.51 -8.64
CA ARG A 325 -19.82 -0.57 -9.70
C ARG A 325 -20.68 0.69 -9.62
N ILE A 326 -20.04 1.85 -9.64
CA ILE A 326 -20.70 3.16 -9.60
C ILE A 326 -20.36 3.96 -10.86
N ALA A 327 -21.31 4.76 -11.33
CA ALA A 327 -21.11 5.63 -12.49
C ALA A 327 -20.42 6.96 -12.12
N THR A 328 -20.64 7.44 -10.90
CA THR A 328 -20.13 8.72 -10.40
C THR A 328 -19.68 8.59 -8.95
N VAL A 329 -18.76 9.48 -8.53
CA VAL A 329 -18.32 9.57 -7.14
C VAL A 329 -19.53 9.92 -6.25
N PRO A 330 -19.79 9.16 -5.18
CA PRO A 330 -20.93 9.41 -4.31
C PRO A 330 -20.68 10.60 -3.39
N GLU A 331 -21.73 11.34 -3.09
CA GLU A 331 -21.67 12.36 -2.03
C GLU A 331 -21.69 11.70 -0.66
N LEU A 332 -20.83 12.17 0.24
CA LEU A 332 -20.90 11.81 1.66
C LEU A 332 -22.24 12.29 2.24
N ALA A 333 -23.01 11.35 2.77
CA ALA A 333 -24.28 11.64 3.44
C ALA A 333 -24.13 12.47 4.74
N VAL A 334 -22.91 12.67 5.23
CA VAL A 334 -22.60 13.31 6.51
C VAL A 334 -21.47 14.35 6.30
N PRO A 335 -21.62 15.61 6.75
CA PRO A 335 -20.59 16.63 6.59
C PRO A 335 -19.30 16.27 7.35
N VAL A 336 -18.16 16.53 6.72
CA VAL A 336 -16.79 16.20 7.17
C VAL A 336 -16.49 16.67 8.60
N GLN A 337 -17.05 17.81 9.02
CA GLN A 337 -16.89 18.34 10.38
C GLN A 337 -17.35 17.35 11.46
N SER A 338 -18.52 16.73 11.28
CA SER A 338 -19.02 15.73 12.24
C SER A 338 -18.25 14.39 12.24
N LEU A 339 -17.34 14.17 11.28
CA LEU A 339 -16.42 13.02 11.25
C LEU A 339 -15.07 13.32 11.92
N LEU A 340 -14.71 14.60 12.04
CA LEU A 340 -13.48 15.08 12.70
C LEU A 340 -13.71 15.44 14.18
N ASP A 341 -14.94 15.78 14.56
CA ASP A 341 -15.32 16.23 15.92
C ASP A 341 -15.38 15.13 17.00
N VAL A 342 -14.88 13.92 16.72
CA VAL A 342 -14.80 12.80 17.70
C VAL A 342 -13.35 12.33 17.90
N ALA A 343 -12.37 13.19 17.60
CA ALA A 343 -10.96 12.97 17.92
C ALA A 343 -10.62 13.42 19.34
#